data_AF-A0A9P5UZI9-F1
#
_entry.id   AF-A0A9P5UZI9-F1
#
_cell.length_a   1.000
_cell.length_b   1.000
_cell.length_c   1.000
_cell.angle_alpha   90.00
_cell.angle_beta   90.00
_cell.angle_gamma   90.00
#
_symmetry.space_group_name_H-M   'P 1'
#
loop_
_entity.id
_entity.type
_entity.pdbx_description
1 polymer ?
#
loop_
_entity_poly.entity_id
_entity_poly.type
_entity_poly.pdbx_seq_one_letter_code
_entity_poly.pdbx_strand_id
1 'polypeptide(L)'
;MREQQEKLQVYGFKSICLDSSQRIDVGLLRRLDRGEFRAVFMTPESILSVGKSGGRGKTPMDSLWGMPGWRERLQAIVIDETHCVSSWGKDFRKAYARLGELRGIAPAHVAFVAMSATLPVPILREIKQSIRFCNNVPVYNVGNNRPN
;
A
#
# COMPACT_ATOMS: atom_id res chain seq x y z
N MET A 1 11.22 -3.76 1.08
CA MET A 1 10.74 -3.16 -0.20
C MET A 1 11.73 -3.33 -1.35
N ARG A 2 12.97 -2.82 -1.29
CA ARG A 2 13.94 -2.98 -2.40
C ARG A 2 14.27 -4.43 -2.74
N GLU A 3 14.53 -5.25 -1.74
CA GLU A 3 14.73 -6.69 -1.94
C GLU A 3 13.52 -7.37 -2.61
N GLN A 4 12.28 -6.95 -2.28
CA GLN A 4 11.07 -7.47 -2.94
C GLN A 4 10.97 -6.99 -4.39
N GLN A 5 11.35 -5.74 -4.67
CA GLN A 5 11.44 -5.19 -6.03
C GLN A 5 12.44 -6.01 -6.86
N GLU A 6 13.65 -6.21 -6.35
CA GLU A 6 14.72 -6.98 -7.02
C GLU A 6 14.25 -8.41 -7.32
N LYS A 7 13.62 -9.09 -6.35
CA LYS A 7 13.03 -10.42 -6.56
C LYS A 7 12.01 -10.43 -7.70
N LEU A 8 11.11 -9.45 -7.78
CA LEU A 8 10.14 -9.37 -8.89
C LEU A 8 10.82 -9.10 -10.24
N GLN A 9 11.89 -8.30 -10.27
CA GLN A 9 12.64 -8.02 -11.48
C GLN A 9 13.35 -9.27 -12.02
N VAL A 10 13.86 -10.14 -11.13
CA VAL A 10 14.41 -11.46 -11.51
C VAL A 10 13.37 -12.32 -12.24
N TYR A 11 12.10 -12.23 -11.86
CA TYR A 11 10.99 -12.91 -12.56
C TYR A 11 10.50 -12.17 -13.82
N GLY A 12 11.19 -11.11 -14.26
CA GLY A 12 10.84 -10.34 -15.47
C GLY A 12 9.73 -9.30 -15.26
N PHE A 13 9.26 -9.08 -14.04
CA PHE A 13 8.26 -8.04 -13.76
C PHE A 13 8.94 -6.67 -13.63
N LYS A 14 8.47 -5.71 -14.43
CA LYS A 14 8.81 -4.30 -14.22
C LYS A 14 8.21 -3.83 -12.89
N SER A 15 9.06 -3.50 -11.93
CA SER A 15 8.67 -3.00 -10.62
C SER A 15 9.52 -1.81 -10.20
N ILE A 16 9.00 -0.99 -9.28
CA ILE A 16 9.70 0.20 -8.76
C ILE A 16 9.41 0.41 -7.28
N CYS A 17 10.40 0.88 -6.53
CA CYS A 17 10.26 1.35 -5.17
C CYS A 17 10.29 2.88 -5.12
N LEU A 18 9.24 3.49 -4.57
CA LEU A 18 9.10 4.93 -4.37
C LEU A 18 9.39 5.27 -2.90
N ASP A 19 10.69 5.31 -2.57
CA ASP A 19 11.21 5.72 -1.27
C ASP A 19 11.88 7.11 -1.35
N SER A 20 12.50 7.55 -0.26
CA SER A 20 13.15 8.87 -0.16
C SER A 20 14.29 9.10 -1.16
N SER A 21 14.87 8.04 -1.73
CA SER A 21 15.94 8.17 -2.72
C SER A 21 15.43 8.18 -4.17
N GLN A 22 14.17 7.79 -4.41
CA GLN A 22 13.57 7.84 -5.73
C GLN A 22 12.89 9.18 -5.96
N ARG A 23 13.48 10.02 -6.81
CA ARG A 23 12.84 11.27 -7.24
C ARG A 23 11.55 10.96 -8.02
N ILE A 24 10.44 11.55 -7.58
CA ILE A 24 9.15 11.48 -8.28
C ILE A 24 9.01 12.74 -9.12
N ASP A 25 9.41 12.66 -10.38
CA ASP A 25 9.26 13.72 -11.37
C ASP A 25 8.08 13.45 -12.33
N VAL A 26 7.80 14.42 -13.20
CA VAL A 26 6.72 14.32 -14.20
C VAL A 26 6.93 13.15 -15.17
N GLY A 27 8.19 12.80 -15.48
CA GLY A 27 8.51 11.67 -16.33
C GLY A 27 8.07 10.37 -15.69
N LEU A 28 8.45 10.14 -14.43
CA LEU A 28 8.06 8.96 -13.67
C LEU A 28 6.54 8.86 -13.49
N LEU A 29 5.86 9.97 -13.17
CA LEU A 29 4.40 9.99 -13.05
C LEU A 29 3.72 9.54 -14.35
N ARG A 30 4.19 9.99 -15.52
CA ARG A 30 3.67 9.54 -16.82
C ARG A 30 3.91 8.06 -17.08
N ARG A 31 5.03 7.50 -16.62
CA ARG A 31 5.34 6.06 -16.77
C ARG A 31 4.44 5.20 -15.89
N LEU A 32 4.17 5.66 -14.66
CA LEU A 32 3.21 5.03 -13.75
C LEU A 32 1.80 5.04 -14.34
N ASP A 33 1.36 6.18 -14.88
CA ASP A 33 0.04 6.34 -15.51
C ASP A 33 -0.15 5.46 -16.76
N ARG A 34 0.91 5.28 -17.56
CA ARG A 34 0.92 4.35 -18.70
C ARG A 34 0.90 2.87 -18.29
N GLY A 35 1.08 2.57 -17.00
CA GLY A 35 1.15 1.20 -16.51
C GLY A 35 2.44 0.47 -16.88
N GLU A 36 3.56 1.19 -16.99
CA GLU A 36 4.87 0.57 -17.26
C GLU A 36 5.35 -0.38 -16.15
N PHE A 37 4.84 -0.19 -14.93
CA PHE A 37 5.20 -0.97 -13.75
C PHE A 37 4.02 -1.86 -13.33
N ARG A 38 4.31 -3.14 -13.10
CA ARG A 38 3.37 -4.14 -12.58
C ARG A 38 3.27 -4.12 -11.06
N ALA A 39 4.32 -3.65 -10.38
CA ALA A 39 4.34 -3.49 -8.93
C ALA A 39 5.03 -2.18 -8.54
N VAL A 40 4.40 -1.43 -7.63
CA VAL A 40 4.90 -0.17 -7.10
C VAL A 40 4.97 -0.31 -5.58
N PHE A 41 6.17 -0.30 -5.03
CA PHE A 41 6.41 -0.38 -3.59
C PHE A 41 6.51 1.03 -3.01
N MET A 42 5.85 1.26 -1.87
CA MET A 42 5.80 2.54 -1.19
C MET A 42 5.78 2.32 0.32
N THR A 43 6.33 3.26 1.08
CA THR A 43 6.02 3.32 2.52
C THR A 43 4.60 3.87 2.74
N PRO A 44 3.96 3.56 3.89
CA PRO A 44 2.69 4.18 4.28
C PRO A 44 2.74 5.70 4.28
N GLU A 45 3.86 6.30 4.70
CA GLU A 45 4.04 7.74 4.75
C GLU A 45 4.02 8.38 3.36
N SER A 46 4.63 7.72 2.37
CA SER A 46 4.71 8.17 0.98
C SER A 46 3.35 8.13 0.30
N ILE A 47 2.61 7.01 0.40
CA ILE A 47 1.31 6.89 -0.25
C ILE A 47 0.25 7.81 0.37
N LEU A 48 0.37 8.09 1.67
CA LEU A 48 -0.49 9.03 2.42
C LEU A 48 -0.01 10.49 2.33
N SER A 49 0.94 10.82 1.45
CA SER A 49 1.44 12.20 1.30
C SER A 49 0.48 13.14 0.53
N VAL A 50 -0.74 12.69 0.25
CA VAL A 50 -1.83 13.45 -0.39
C VAL A 50 -2.25 14.64 0.48
N GLY A 51 -2.44 15.82 -0.14
CA GLY A 51 -2.93 17.03 0.50
C GLY A 51 -1.96 17.69 1.49
N LYS A 52 -0.73 17.21 1.64
CA LYS A 52 0.26 17.73 2.61
C LYS A 52 0.95 19.03 2.18
N SER A 53 0.61 19.60 1.03
CA SER A 53 1.36 20.74 0.47
C SER A 53 1.25 22.07 1.22
N GLY A 54 0.45 22.18 2.30
CA GLY A 54 0.43 23.37 3.15
C GLY A 54 0.29 24.70 2.39
N GLY A 55 -0.52 24.72 1.32
CA GLY A 55 -0.74 25.89 0.46
C GLY A 55 0.21 26.06 -0.75
N ARG A 56 1.20 25.18 -0.96
CA ARG A 56 2.20 25.27 -2.06
C ARG A 56 1.92 24.40 -3.30
N GLY A 57 0.66 24.15 -3.63
CA GLY A 57 0.26 23.40 -4.84
C GLY A 57 0.06 21.89 -4.63
N LYS A 58 -0.04 21.09 -5.69
CA LYS A 58 -0.27 19.63 -5.60
C LYS A 58 1.03 18.88 -5.33
N THR A 59 1.03 17.91 -4.41
CA THR A 59 2.14 16.95 -4.27
C THR A 59 2.23 16.03 -5.49
N PRO A 60 3.37 15.34 -5.71
CA PRO A 60 3.45 14.29 -6.73
C PRO A 60 2.39 13.20 -6.53
N MET A 61 2.05 12.88 -5.28
CA MET A 61 1.03 11.89 -4.96
C MET A 61 -0.38 12.39 -5.29
N ASP A 62 -0.68 13.67 -5.01
CA ASP A 62 -1.94 14.30 -5.46
C ASP A 62 -2.10 14.23 -6.98
N SER A 63 -0.99 14.41 -7.70
CA SER A 63 -0.97 14.31 -9.15
C SER A 63 -1.26 12.88 -9.59
N LEU A 64 -0.52 11.89 -9.06
CA LEU A 64 -0.67 10.47 -9.40
C LEU A 64 -2.10 9.96 -9.18
N TRP A 65 -2.69 10.26 -8.02
CA TRP A 65 -4.08 9.86 -7.71
C TRP A 65 -5.12 10.51 -8.62
N GLY A 66 -4.79 11.62 -9.27
CA GLY A 66 -5.63 12.29 -10.26
C GLY A 66 -5.42 11.81 -11.71
N MET A 67 -4.42 10.96 -11.99
CA MET A 67 -4.15 10.51 -13.35
C MET A 67 -5.08 9.36 -13.76
N PRO A 68 -5.81 9.46 -14.89
CA PRO A 68 -6.80 8.46 -15.27
C PRO A 68 -6.22 7.05 -15.51
N GLY A 69 -5.08 6.95 -16.19
CA GLY A 69 -4.45 5.67 -16.51
C GLY A 69 -3.95 4.94 -15.27
N TRP A 70 -3.39 5.66 -14.29
CA TRP A 70 -3.06 5.11 -12.98
C TRP A 70 -4.31 4.53 -12.29
N ARG A 71 -5.38 5.33 -12.22
CA ARG A 71 -6.64 4.93 -11.56
C ARG A 71 -7.29 3.72 -12.22
N GLU A 72 -7.34 3.68 -13.55
CA GLU A 72 -7.95 2.58 -14.30
C GLU A 72 -7.16 1.27 -14.16
N ARG A 73 -5.82 1.37 -14.07
CA ARG A 73 -4.93 0.20 -14.06
C ARG A 73 -4.65 -0.34 -12.66
N LEU A 74 -4.84 0.44 -11.62
CA LEU A 74 -4.62 0.01 -10.24
C LEU A 74 -5.60 -1.11 -9.88
N GLN A 75 -5.11 -2.34 -9.71
CA GLN A 75 -5.97 -3.49 -9.40
C GLN A 75 -6.08 -3.77 -7.89
N ALA A 76 -4.98 -3.57 -7.16
CA ALA A 76 -4.93 -3.89 -5.75
C ALA A 76 -3.97 -2.96 -4.98
N ILE A 77 -4.31 -2.73 -3.72
CA ILE A 77 -3.44 -2.17 -2.70
C ILE A 77 -3.17 -3.30 -1.71
N VAL A 78 -1.92 -3.74 -1.65
CA VAL A 78 -1.46 -4.79 -0.74
C VAL A 78 -0.69 -4.13 0.40
N ILE A 79 -1.16 -4.33 1.62
CA ILE A 79 -0.57 -3.82 2.85
C ILE A 79 0.18 -4.97 3.51
N ASP A 80 1.50 -4.90 3.49
CA ASP A 80 2.37 -5.85 4.18
C ASP A 80 2.52 -5.47 5.66
N GLU A 81 2.84 -6.42 6.53
CA GLU A 81 2.99 -6.20 7.98
C GLU A 81 1.85 -5.40 8.64
N THR A 82 0.61 -5.71 8.25
CA THR A 82 -0.57 -4.92 8.67
C THR A 82 -0.79 -4.95 10.19
N HIS A 83 -0.14 -5.85 10.94
CA HIS A 83 -0.16 -5.83 12.40
C HIS A 83 0.39 -4.50 12.99
N CYS A 84 1.17 -3.72 12.23
CA CYS A 84 1.68 -2.41 12.61
C CYS A 84 0.59 -1.35 12.90
N VAL A 85 -0.68 -1.62 12.56
CA VAL A 85 -1.81 -0.74 12.92
C VAL A 85 -2.08 -0.71 14.42
N SER A 86 -1.69 -1.76 15.15
CA SER A 86 -2.07 -1.90 16.55
C SER A 86 -1.17 -1.11 17.47
N SER A 87 -1.76 -0.20 18.25
CA SER A 87 -1.03 0.65 19.21
C SER A 87 -0.42 -0.12 20.37
N TRP A 88 -0.87 -1.35 20.60
CA TRP A 88 -0.34 -2.26 21.62
C TRP A 88 0.73 -3.20 21.07
N GLY A 89 0.94 -3.19 19.74
CA GLY A 89 2.02 -3.91 19.07
C GLY A 89 3.36 -3.22 19.28
N LYS A 90 4.42 -4.03 19.38
CA LYS A 90 5.80 -3.53 19.53
C LYS A 90 6.25 -2.70 18.32
N ASP A 91 5.63 -2.94 17.17
CA ASP A 91 5.96 -2.32 15.87
C ASP A 91 4.91 -1.29 15.42
N PHE A 92 4.17 -0.70 16.36
CA PHE A 92 3.16 0.30 16.03
C PHE A 92 3.71 1.43 15.16
N ARG A 93 3.03 1.70 14.05
CA ARG A 93 3.33 2.84 13.17
C ARG A 93 2.07 3.61 12.87
N LYS A 94 2.01 4.86 13.34
CA LYS A 94 0.86 5.76 13.17
C LYS A 94 0.37 5.87 11.71
N ALA A 95 1.26 5.80 10.73
CA ALA A 95 0.90 5.85 9.32
C ALA A 95 0.09 4.62 8.87
N TYR A 96 0.33 3.43 9.43
CA TYR A 96 -0.46 2.23 9.11
C TYR A 96 -1.92 2.38 9.52
N ALA A 97 -2.17 2.98 10.69
CA ALA A 97 -3.52 3.20 11.19
C ALA A 97 -4.38 4.10 10.27
N ARG A 98 -3.73 4.86 9.38
CA ARG A 98 -4.34 5.79 8.42
C ARG A 98 -4.51 5.21 7.03
N LEU A 99 -4.00 4.00 6.75
CA LEU A 99 -4.10 3.40 5.40
C LEU A 99 -5.55 3.16 4.95
N GLY A 100 -6.50 3.06 5.89
CA GLY A 100 -7.94 3.03 5.57
C GLY A 100 -8.46 4.31 4.90
N GLU A 101 -7.77 5.45 5.02
CA GLU A 101 -8.09 6.69 4.31
C GLU A 101 -7.95 6.53 2.79
N LEU A 102 -7.09 5.62 2.31
CA LEU A 102 -6.90 5.34 0.89
C LEU A 102 -8.19 4.89 0.20
N ARG A 103 -9.12 4.28 0.93
CA ARG A 103 -10.44 3.90 0.37
C ARG A 103 -11.27 5.08 -0.10
N GLY A 104 -11.03 6.29 0.44
CA GLY A 104 -11.73 7.50 0.02
C GLY A 104 -11.22 8.07 -1.31
N ILE A 105 -10.00 7.70 -1.73
CA ILE A 105 -9.36 8.24 -2.94
C ILE A 105 -9.13 7.18 -4.04
N ALA A 106 -8.99 5.91 -3.63
CA ALA A 106 -8.84 4.79 -4.54
C ALA A 106 -10.16 4.54 -5.30
N PRO A 107 -10.08 4.15 -6.59
CA PRO A 107 -11.26 3.71 -7.34
C PRO A 107 -11.98 2.52 -6.68
N ALA A 108 -13.30 2.45 -6.85
CA ALA A 108 -14.14 1.44 -6.19
C ALA A 108 -13.81 -0.01 -6.57
N HIS A 109 -13.20 -0.23 -7.74
CA HIS A 109 -12.80 -1.56 -8.20
C HIS A 109 -11.49 -2.08 -7.57
N VAL A 110 -10.72 -1.22 -6.88
CA VAL A 110 -9.42 -1.59 -6.32
C VAL A 110 -9.60 -2.51 -5.12
N ALA A 111 -9.00 -3.71 -5.18
CA ALA A 111 -8.97 -4.64 -4.06
C ALA A 111 -8.01 -4.15 -2.97
N PHE A 112 -8.37 -4.35 -1.70
CA PHE A 112 -7.46 -4.14 -0.58
C PHE A 112 -7.11 -5.48 0.04
N VAL A 113 -5.82 -5.75 0.21
CA VAL A 113 -5.31 -6.99 0.80
C VAL A 113 -4.42 -6.61 1.98
N ALA A 114 -4.66 -7.21 3.14
CA ALA A 114 -3.83 -7.04 4.33
C ALA A 114 -3.11 -8.37 4.62
N MET A 115 -1.78 -8.29 4.75
CA MET A 115 -0.92 -9.43 5.04
C MET A 115 -0.18 -9.20 6.35
N SER A 116 0.01 -10.27 7.12
CA SER A 116 0.83 -10.27 8.32
C SER A 116 1.16 -11.71 8.71
N ALA A 117 2.38 -11.94 9.20
CA ALA A 117 2.77 -13.24 9.73
C ALA A 117 2.08 -13.57 11.07
N THR A 118 1.79 -12.55 11.88
CA THR A 118 1.13 -12.69 13.18
C THR A 118 -0.20 -11.94 13.18
N LEU A 119 -1.30 -12.67 13.46
CA LEU A 119 -2.66 -12.11 13.51
C LEU A 119 -3.47 -12.68 14.68
N PRO A 120 -3.11 -12.38 15.95
CA PRO A 120 -3.99 -12.65 17.08
C PRO A 120 -5.37 -12.01 16.86
N VAL A 121 -6.44 -12.62 17.40
CA VAL A 121 -7.82 -12.14 17.24
C VAL A 121 -8.00 -10.65 17.55
N PRO A 122 -7.41 -10.08 18.63
CA PRO A 122 -7.50 -8.63 18.88
C PRO A 122 -6.90 -7.77 17.75
N ILE A 123 -5.72 -8.14 17.26
CA ILE A 123 -5.03 -7.43 16.18
C ILE A 123 -5.84 -7.52 14.88
N LEU A 124 -6.42 -8.68 14.58
CA LEU A 124 -7.29 -8.84 13.42
C LEU A 124 -8.50 -7.89 13.47
N ARG A 125 -9.11 -7.70 14.65
CA ARG A 125 -10.22 -6.75 14.83
C ARG A 125 -9.76 -5.31 14.59
N GLU A 126 -8.62 -4.92 15.15
CA GLU A 126 -8.04 -3.59 14.94
C GLU A 126 -7.71 -3.33 13.46
N ILE A 127 -7.16 -4.32 12.74
CA ILE A 127 -6.91 -4.24 11.30
C ILE A 127 -8.21 -4.03 10.53
N LYS A 128 -9.25 -4.83 10.81
CA LYS A 128 -10.55 -4.69 10.15
C LYS A 128 -11.12 -3.28 10.34
N GLN A 129 -11.03 -2.74 11.55
CA GLN A 129 -11.51 -1.40 11.85
C GLN A 129 -10.67 -0.30 11.18
N SER A 130 -9.35 -0.33 11.35
CA SER A 130 -8.44 0.71 10.86
C SER A 130 -8.37 0.77 9.33
N ILE A 131 -8.29 -0.40 8.67
CA ILE A 131 -8.27 -0.50 7.21
C ILE A 131 -9.68 -0.42 6.61
N ARG A 132 -10.73 -0.38 7.46
CA ARG A 132 -12.14 -0.29 7.08
C ARG A 132 -12.57 -1.45 6.17
N PHE A 133 -12.19 -2.67 6.54
CA PHE A 133 -12.73 -3.86 5.91
C PHE A 133 -14.18 -4.09 6.36
N CYS A 134 -15.00 -4.63 5.46
CA CYS A 134 -16.32 -5.11 5.82
C CYS A 134 -16.23 -6.29 6.80
N ASN A 135 -17.28 -6.50 7.60
CA ASN A 135 -17.30 -7.57 8.61
C ASN A 135 -17.08 -8.96 8.00
N ASN A 136 -17.63 -9.19 6.80
CA ASN A 136 -17.55 -10.43 6.04
C ASN A 136 -16.29 -10.54 5.15
N VAL A 137 -15.27 -9.70 5.34
CA VAL A 137 -14.00 -9.85 4.62
C VAL A 137 -13.43 -11.26 4.84
N PRO A 138 -13.05 -11.99 3.77
CA PRO A 138 -12.40 -13.29 3.90
C PRO A 138 -11.10 -13.17 4.70
N VAL A 139 -10.89 -14.13 5.61
CA VAL A 139 -9.66 -14.23 6.40
C VAL A 139 -9.05 -15.60 6.15
N TYR A 140 -7.84 -15.62 5.62
CA TYR A 140 -7.09 -16.83 5.35
C TYR A 140 -5.98 -16.98 6.39
N ASN A 141 -6.00 -18.08 7.15
CA ASN A 141 -4.93 -18.44 8.08
C ASN A 141 -4.34 -19.78 7.66
N VAL A 142 -3.11 -19.73 7.13
CA VAL A 142 -2.39 -20.91 6.63
C VAL A 142 -1.70 -21.71 7.74
N GLY A 143 -1.77 -21.25 8.99
CA GLY A 143 -1.06 -21.85 10.12
C GLY A 143 0.44 -21.56 10.11
N ASN A 144 1.14 -22.03 11.15
CA ASN A 144 2.59 -21.88 11.32
C ASN A 144 3.34 -23.23 11.24
N ASN A 145 2.64 -24.31 10.92
CA ASN A 145 3.25 -25.64 10.87
C ASN A 145 4.30 -25.71 9.75
N ARG A 146 5.50 -26.20 10.09
CA ARG A 146 6.60 -26.43 9.15
C ARG A 146 7.06 -27.89 9.33
N PRO A 147 6.54 -28.82 8.52
CA PRO A 147 6.74 -30.26 8.75
C PRO A 147 8.10 -30.81 8.31
N ASN A 148 8.94 -29.99 7.65
CA ASN A 148 10.25 -30.37 7.12
C ASN A 148 11.38 -29.72 7.92
#